data_AF-A0A1V2I0T3-F1
#
_entry.id   AF-A0A1V2I0T3-F1
#
_cell.length_a   1.000
_cell.length_b   1.000
_cell.length_c   1.000
_cell.angle_alpha   90.00
_cell.angle_beta   90.00
_cell.angle_gamma   90.00
#
_symmetry.space_group_name_H-M   'P 1'
#
loop_
_entity.id
_entity.type
_entity.pdbx_description
1 polymer ?
#
loop_
_entity_poly.entity_id
_entity_poly.type
_entity_poly.pdbx_seq_one_letter_code
_entity_poly.pdbx_strand_id
1 'polypeptide(L)'
;MSFTHDERPAADLGPLTLADLELRSEKAHDDHMATYAATEVLHQAFMSMPAYDEEAHAVVDAAFLLIREYREKTHAQWRGAYREWATAAGVEIPAHMTDTATSPDDTEGEV
;
A
#
# COMPACT_ATOMS: atom_id res chain seq x y z
N MET A 1 23.04 -14.61 3.07
CA MET A 1 23.16 -14.17 1.67
C MET A 1 23.85 -12.81 1.69
N SER A 2 24.97 -12.65 0.96
CA SER A 2 25.69 -11.36 0.92
C SER A 2 24.99 -10.44 -0.08
N PHE A 3 24.35 -9.39 0.42
CA PHE A 3 23.79 -8.32 -0.41
C PHE A 3 24.92 -7.37 -0.81
N THR A 4 25.51 -7.59 -1.98
CA THR A 4 26.36 -6.58 -2.60
C THR A 4 25.50 -5.37 -2.89
N HIS A 5 25.66 -4.30 -2.11
CA HIS A 5 25.01 -3.01 -2.37
C HIS A 5 25.58 -2.50 -3.69
N ASP A 6 24.82 -2.62 -4.77
CA ASP A 6 25.23 -2.06 -6.05
C ASP A 6 24.98 -0.55 -5.98
N GLU A 7 26.03 0.20 -5.65
CA GLU A 7 26.03 1.67 -5.57
C GLU A 7 25.93 2.34 -6.95
N ARG A 8 25.82 1.54 -8.02
CA ARG A 8 25.66 2.07 -9.37
C ARG A 8 24.25 2.65 -9.54
N PRO A 9 24.14 3.83 -10.17
CA PRO A 9 22.84 4.38 -10.55
C PRO A 9 22.03 3.37 -11.36
N ALA A 10 20.76 3.20 -11.00
CA ALA A 10 19.81 2.48 -11.82
C ALA A 10 19.71 3.21 -13.18
N ALA A 11 19.90 2.45 -14.26
CA ALA A 11 19.81 3.00 -15.61
C ALA A 11 18.47 3.73 -15.78
N ASP A 12 18.51 4.94 -16.35
CA ASP A 12 17.36 5.79 -16.67
C ASP A 12 16.58 6.42 -15.50
N LEU A 13 17.02 6.28 -14.23
CA LEU A 13 16.32 6.83 -13.04
C LEU A 13 17.10 7.91 -12.25
N GLY A 14 18.15 8.48 -12.83
CA GLY A 14 18.95 9.54 -12.20
C GLY A 14 19.95 9.00 -11.15
N PRO A 15 20.23 9.71 -10.04
CA PRO A 15 21.26 9.30 -9.07
C PRO A 15 20.83 8.16 -8.14
N LEU A 16 19.61 7.64 -8.29
CA LEU A 16 19.09 6.58 -7.43
C LEU A 16 19.77 5.27 -7.75
N THR A 17 20.30 4.63 -6.72
CA THR A 17 20.87 3.29 -6.83
C THR A 17 19.76 2.25 -6.83
N LEU A 18 20.09 1.03 -7.22
CA LEU A 18 19.14 -0.08 -7.11
C LEU A 18 18.69 -0.32 -5.66
N ALA A 19 19.61 -0.15 -4.70
CA ALA A 19 19.34 -0.27 -3.28
C ALA A 19 18.38 0.81 -2.76
N ASP A 20 18.45 2.04 -3.28
CA ASP A 20 17.50 3.10 -2.93
C ASP A 20 16.07 2.76 -3.39
N LEU A 21 15.94 2.14 -4.56
CA LEU A 21 14.65 1.72 -5.09
C LEU A 21 14.08 0.53 -4.30
N GLU A 22 14.94 -0.41 -3.91
CA GLU A 22 14.57 -1.54 -3.04
C GLU A 22 14.02 -1.02 -1.70
N LEU A 23 14.77 -0.14 -1.04
CA LEU A 23 14.37 0.45 0.25
C LEU A 23 13.03 1.21 0.15
N ARG A 24 12.80 1.92 -0.96
CA ARG A 24 11.51 2.61 -1.20
C ARG A 24 10.36 1.63 -1.39
N SER A 25 10.58 0.55 -2.12
CA SER A 25 9.60 -0.53 -2.32
C SER A 25 9.26 -1.20 -0.99
N GLU A 26 10.27 -1.56 -0.18
CA GLU A 26 10.08 -2.14 1.15
C GLU A 26 9.33 -1.20 2.08
N LYS A 27 9.73 0.07 2.13
CA LYS A 27 9.03 1.06 2.96
C LYS A 27 7.56 1.21 2.55
N ALA A 28 7.27 1.25 1.26
CA ALA A 28 5.89 1.37 0.79
C ALA A 28 5.06 0.11 1.09
N HIS A 29 5.68 -1.07 1.04
CA HIS A 29 5.07 -2.31 1.50
C HIS A 29 4.75 -2.27 3.00
N ASP A 30 5.70 -1.84 3.83
CA ASP A 30 5.50 -1.75 5.29
C ASP A 30 4.38 -0.77 5.64
N ASP A 31 4.33 0.39 4.96
CA ASP A 31 3.27 1.38 5.13
C ASP A 31 1.90 0.78 4.72
N HIS A 32 1.83 -0.03 3.65
CA HIS A 32 0.62 -0.76 3.27
C HIS A 32 0.22 -1.81 4.33
N MET A 33 1.18 -2.59 4.83
CA MET A 33 0.93 -3.63 5.83
C MET A 33 0.49 -3.05 7.18
N ALA A 34 0.97 -1.86 7.55
CA ALA A 34 0.54 -1.15 8.75
C ALA A 34 -0.98 -0.87 8.74
N THR A 35 -1.61 -0.74 7.57
CA THR A 35 -3.07 -0.55 7.47
C THR A 35 -3.87 -1.79 7.90
N TYR A 36 -3.32 -3.00 7.75
CA TYR A 36 -3.97 -4.21 8.27
C TYR A 36 -3.89 -4.27 9.79
N ALA A 37 -2.73 -3.93 10.36
CA ALA A 37 -2.55 -3.84 11.81
C ALA A 37 -3.49 -2.78 12.42
N ALA A 38 -3.64 -1.62 11.78
CA ALA A 38 -4.55 -0.57 12.23
C ALA A 38 -6.03 -1.01 12.19
N THR A 39 -6.46 -1.71 11.13
CA THR A 39 -7.81 -2.30 11.04
C THR A 39 -8.06 -3.34 12.14
N GLU A 40 -7.08 -4.18 12.45
CA GLU A 40 -7.21 -5.17 13.53
C GLU A 40 -7.40 -4.49 14.90
N VAL A 41 -6.63 -3.44 15.19
CA VAL A 41 -6.78 -2.66 16.43
C VAL A 41 -8.16 -2.01 16.52
N LEU A 42 -8.65 -1.41 15.42
CA LEU A 42 -10.00 -0.84 15.40
C LEU A 42 -11.08 -1.91 15.58
N HIS A 43 -10.88 -3.11 15.03
CA HIS A 43 -11.82 -4.21 15.20
C HIS A 43 -11.90 -4.65 16.66
N GLN A 44 -10.75 -4.80 17.32
CA GLN A 44 -10.69 -5.11 18.73
C GLN A 44 -11.33 -4.01 19.59
N ALA A 45 -11.11 -2.74 19.24
CA ALA A 45 -11.74 -1.61 19.91
C ALA A 45 -13.27 -1.69 19.78
N PHE A 46 -13.79 -1.84 18.56
CA PHE A 46 -15.23 -2.00 18.28
C PHE A 46 -15.86 -3.13 19.10
N MET A 47 -15.22 -4.31 19.12
CA MET A 47 -15.72 -5.48 19.86
C MET A 47 -15.71 -5.30 21.38
N SER A 48 -14.87 -4.40 21.90
CA SER A 48 -14.75 -4.11 23.33
C SER A 48 -15.70 -3.01 23.81
N MET A 49 -16.36 -2.29 22.90
CA MET A 49 -17.20 -1.14 23.23
C MET A 49 -18.58 -1.57 23.76
N PRO A 50 -19.12 -0.89 24.78
CA PRO A 50 -20.50 -1.09 25.21
C PRO A 50 -21.48 -0.77 24.08
N ALA A 51 -22.53 -1.58 23.93
CA ALA A 51 -23.53 -1.42 22.86
C ALA A 51 -24.34 -0.12 22.93
N TYR A 52 -24.35 0.58 24.07
CA TYR A 52 -25.08 1.85 24.24
C TYR A 52 -24.25 3.08 23.85
N ASP A 53 -22.95 2.93 23.55
CA ASP A 53 -22.06 4.03 23.21
C ASP A 53 -22.01 4.25 21.69
N GLU A 54 -23.14 4.70 21.14
CA GLU A 54 -23.32 4.90 19.69
C GLU A 54 -22.32 5.92 19.12
N GLU A 55 -21.91 6.91 19.91
CA GLU A 55 -20.92 7.91 19.50
C GLU A 55 -19.54 7.29 19.32
N ALA A 56 -19.10 6.45 20.27
CA ALA A 56 -17.83 5.73 20.13
C ALA A 56 -17.82 4.78 18.92
N HIS A 57 -18.92 4.06 18.67
CA HIS A 57 -19.07 3.20 17.49
C HIS A 57 -18.96 3.99 16.19
N ALA A 58 -19.65 5.13 16.09
CA ALA A 58 -19.60 5.99 14.90
C ALA A 58 -18.18 6.52 14.61
N VAL A 59 -17.40 6.84 15.65
CA VAL A 59 -16.00 7.26 15.51
C VAL A 59 -15.12 6.13 14.97
N VAL A 60 -15.29 4.91 15.49
CA VAL A 60 -14.52 3.74 15.01
C VAL A 60 -14.88 3.40 13.57
N ASP A 61 -16.16 3.45 13.19
CA ASP A 61 -16.61 3.24 11.81
C ASP A 61 -16.01 4.28 10.86
N ALA A 62 -16.00 5.56 11.26
CA ALA A 62 -15.36 6.61 10.48
C ALA A 62 -13.84 6.35 10.31
N ALA A 63 -13.16 5.89 11.37
CA ALA A 63 -11.75 5.53 11.30
C ALA A 63 -11.49 4.33 10.37
N PHE A 64 -12.37 3.33 10.35
CA PHE A 64 -12.29 2.20 9.41
C PHE A 64 -12.37 2.68 7.96
N LEU A 65 -13.30 3.59 7.64
CA LEU A 65 -13.43 4.14 6.29
C LEU A 65 -12.17 4.88 5.85
N LEU A 66 -11.59 5.70 6.73
CA LEU A 66 -10.33 6.41 6.46
C LEU A 66 -9.17 5.44 6.21
N ILE A 67 -9.05 4.38 7.01
CA ILE A 67 -7.99 3.38 6.81
C ILE A 67 -8.19 2.62 5.50
N ARG A 68 -9.43 2.34 5.10
CA ARG A 68 -9.71 1.66 3.82
C ARG A 68 -9.25 2.49 2.63
N GLU A 69 -9.60 3.77 2.60
CA GLU A 69 -9.14 4.70 1.55
C GLU A 69 -7.61 4.82 1.56
N TYR A 70 -7.01 4.94 2.75
CA TYR A 70 -5.56 5.00 2.89
C TYR A 70 -4.87 3.68 2.45
N ARG A 71 -5.50 2.52 2.65
CA ARG A 71 -4.99 1.22 2.18
C ARG A 71 -4.92 1.16 0.66
N GLU A 72 -5.93 1.66 -0.04
CA GLU A 72 -5.94 1.71 -1.51
C GLU A 72 -4.78 2.58 -2.03
N LYS A 73 -4.60 3.75 -1.42
CA LYS A 73 -3.48 4.65 -1.73
C LYS A 73 -2.11 3.98 -1.50
N THR A 74 -1.90 3.40 -0.32
CA THR A 74 -0.62 2.75 0.02
C THR A 74 -0.36 1.51 -0.84
N HIS A 75 -1.40 0.75 -1.20
CA HIS A 75 -1.29 -0.35 -2.14
C HIS A 75 -0.82 0.14 -3.53
N ALA A 76 -1.42 1.21 -4.06
CA ALA A 76 -0.99 1.79 -5.33
C ALA A 76 0.46 2.30 -5.29
N GLN A 77 0.86 2.94 -4.19
CA GLN A 77 2.23 3.42 -3.97
C GLN A 77 3.24 2.27 -3.91
N TRP A 78 2.93 1.21 -3.16
CA TRP A 78 3.75 0.01 -3.08
C TRP A 78 3.94 -0.63 -4.45
N ARG A 79 2.86 -0.85 -5.21
CA ARG A 79 2.96 -1.43 -6.57
C ARG A 79 3.72 -0.53 -7.53
N GLY A 80 3.64 0.79 -7.38
CA GLY A 80 4.48 1.74 -8.12
C GLY A 80 5.97 1.53 -7.83
N ALA A 81 6.34 1.62 -6.55
CA ALA A 81 7.72 1.49 -6.10
C ALA A 81 8.33 0.10 -6.43
N TYR A 82 7.54 -0.97 -6.26
CA TYR A 82 7.96 -2.32 -6.62
C TYR A 82 8.25 -2.44 -8.12
N ARG A 83 7.40 -1.89 -8.99
CA ARG A 83 7.61 -1.94 -10.44
C ARG A 83 8.84 -1.14 -10.88
N GLU A 84 9.06 0.04 -10.28
CA GLU A 84 10.27 0.83 -10.54
C GLU A 84 11.53 0.04 -10.20
N TRP A 85 11.57 -0.55 -9.00
CA TRP A 85 12.67 -1.40 -8.58
C TRP A 85 12.83 -2.64 -9.47
N ALA A 86 11.77 -3.39 -9.73
CA ALA A 86 11.83 -4.63 -10.51
C ALA A 86 12.27 -4.38 -11.96
N THR A 87 11.81 -3.28 -12.56
CA THR A 87 12.24 -2.86 -13.91
C THR A 87 13.74 -2.55 -13.91
N ALA A 88 14.22 -1.78 -12.93
CA ALA A 88 15.64 -1.44 -12.80
C ALA A 88 16.51 -2.68 -12.49
N ALA A 89 15.99 -3.63 -11.71
CA ALA A 89 16.65 -4.87 -11.35
C ALA A 89 16.67 -5.90 -12.50
N GLY A 90 15.87 -5.71 -13.55
CA GLY A 90 15.65 -6.70 -14.60
C GLY A 90 14.91 -7.95 -14.13
N VAL A 91 14.07 -7.81 -13.08
CA VAL A 91 13.29 -8.90 -12.48
C VAL A 91 11.88 -8.92 -13.09
N GLU A 92 11.34 -10.13 -13.28
CA GLU A 92 9.98 -10.31 -13.77
C GLU A 92 8.96 -9.75 -12.76
N ILE A 93 8.06 -8.88 -13.23
CA ILE A 93 7.00 -8.29 -12.42
C ILE A 93 5.81 -9.27 -12.40
N PRO A 94 5.34 -9.74 -11.22
CA PRO A 94 4.16 -10.59 -11.14
C PRO A 94 2.91 -9.93 -11.72
N ALA A 95 2.02 -10.72 -12.33
CA ALA A 95 0.81 -10.21 -13.00
C ALA A 95 -0.11 -9.33 -12.11
N HIS A 96 -0.19 -9.64 -10.81
CA HIS A 96 -0.99 -8.84 -9.86
C HIS A 96 -0.34 -7.48 -9.53
N MET A 97 0.97 -7.33 -9.79
CA MET A 97 1.72 -6.08 -9.61
C MET A 97 1.69 -5.21 -10.87
N THR A 98 1.42 -5.77 -12.05
CA THR A 98 1.35 -5.02 -13.32
C THR A 98 0.05 -4.25 -13.52
N ASP A 99 -1.02 -4.61 -12.81
CA ASP A 99 -2.37 -4.15 -13.13
C ASP A 99 -2.59 -2.68 -12.70
N THR A 100 -2.37 -1.71 -13.59
CA THR A 100 -2.86 -0.34 -13.39
C THR A 100 -4.37 -0.35 -13.55
N ALA A 101 -5.09 -0.84 -12.54
CA ALA A 101 -6.51 -0.65 -12.44
C ALA A 101 -6.76 0.87 -12.31
N THR A 102 -6.98 1.52 -13.45
CA THR A 102 -8.05 2.51 -13.57
C THR A 102 -9.28 1.83 -12.98
N SER A 103 -9.80 2.34 -11.87
CA SER A 103 -11.07 1.87 -11.31
C SER A 103 -12.11 1.79 -12.43
N PRO A 104 -12.77 0.64 -12.63
CA PRO A 104 -14.02 0.62 -13.38
C PRO A 104 -15.10 1.13 -12.42
N ASP A 105 -15.16 2.43 -12.22
CA ASP A 105 -16.30 3.08 -11.55
C ASP A 105 -16.68 4.35 -12.31
N ASP A 106 -16.92 4.18 -13.61
CA ASP A 106 -17.51 5.17 -14.50
C ASP A 106 -18.36 4.41 -15.53
N THR A 107 -19.41 3.72 -15.08
CA THR A 107 -20.61 3.45 -15.90
C THR A 107 -21.77 2.89 -15.07
N GLU A 108 -22.85 3.68 -15.07
CA GLU A 108 -24.27 3.28 -15.07
C GLU A 108 -24.96 2.95 -13.74
N GLY A 109 -25.61 3.98 -13.21
CA GLY A 109 -26.83 3.89 -12.40
C GLY A 109 -27.87 4.90 -12.88
N GLU A 110 -28.25 4.84 -14.16
CA GLU A 110 -29.49 5.44 -14.69
C GLU A 110 -30.61 4.40 -14.60
N VAL A 111 -31.48 4.53 -13.58
CA VAL A 111 -32.93 4.29 -13.63
C VAL A 111 -33.63 4.92 -12.43
#